data_AF-A0A2D6PIS6-F1
#
_entry.id   AF-A0A2D6PIS6-F1
#
_cell.length_a   1.000
_cell.length_b   1.000
_cell.length_c   1.000
_cell.angle_alpha   90.00
_cell.angle_beta   90.00
_cell.angle_gamma   90.00
#
_symmetry.space_group_name_H-M   'P 1'
#
loop_
_entity.id
_entity.type
_entity.pdbx_description
1 polymer ?
#
loop_
_entity_poly.entity_id
_entity_poly.type
_entity_poly.pdbx_seq_one_letter_code
_entity_poly.pdbx_strand_id
1 'polypeptide(L)' 'MKNKVAIFIIAYKAVNTLNKVLDRIPKEIKERVEEIFIIDDHSKDNTYYAVLGYKQE' A
#
# COMPACT_ATOMS: atom_id res chain seq x y z
N MET A 1 6.77 4.24 -24.60
CA MET A 1 7.01 4.28 -23.13
C MET A 1 5.81 3.63 -22.45
N LYS A 2 6.00 2.75 -21.45
CA LYS A 2 4.87 2.26 -20.63
C LYS A 2 4.38 3.41 -19.74
N ASN A 3 3.05 3.59 -19.61
CA ASN A 3 2.49 4.60 -18.71
C ASN A 3 2.80 4.23 -17.26
N LYS A 4 3.42 5.16 -16.53
CA LYS A 4 3.65 5.08 -15.08
C LYS A 4 2.32 5.09 -14.33
N VAL A 5 2.28 4.39 -13.20
CA VAL A 5 1.11 4.26 -12.33
C VAL A 5 1.48 4.77 -10.94
N ALA A 6 0.60 5.58 -10.35
CA ALA A 6 0.61 5.86 -8.91
C ALA A 6 -0.61 5.19 -8.30
N ILE A 7 -0.45 4.56 -7.14
CA ILE A 7 -1.55 3.94 -6.40
C ILE A 7 -1.80 4.75 -5.13
N PHE A 8 -3.05 5.15 -4.91
CA PHE A 8 -3.49 5.85 -3.70
C PHE A 8 -4.40 4.94 -2.89
N ILE A 9 -4.03 4.71 -1.63
CA ILE A 9 -4.79 3.88 -0.69
C ILE A 9 -5.10 4.75 0.54
N ILE A 10 -6.39 4.95 0.80
CA ILE A 10 -6.85 5.50 2.08
C ILE A 10 -7.04 4.33 3.04
N ALA A 11 -6.43 4.39 4.22
CA ALA A 11 -6.45 3.34 5.21
C ALA A 11 -7.14 3.80 6.50
N TYR A 12 -7.99 2.95 7.07
CA TYR A 12 -8.56 3.12 8.40
C TYR A 12 -8.76 1.75 9.05
N LYS A 13 -8.14 1.53 10.21
CA LYS A 13 -8.17 0.24 10.93
C LYS A 13 -7.78 -0.96 10.04
N ALA A 14 -6.70 -0.82 9.29
CA ALA A 14 -6.27 -1.76 8.26
C ALA A 14 -5.07 -2.64 8.66
N VAL A 15 -4.69 -2.67 9.94
CA VAL A 15 -3.49 -3.39 10.46
C VAL A 15 -3.36 -4.83 9.95
N ASN A 16 -4.47 -5.55 9.77
CA ASN A 16 -4.49 -6.98 9.37
C ASN A 16 -4.77 -7.23 7.89
N THR A 17 -5.12 -6.19 7.12
CA THR A 17 -5.59 -6.31 5.73
C THR A 17 -4.70 -5.60 4.74
N LEU A 18 -3.95 -4.58 5.17
CA LEU A 18 -3.19 -3.71 4.28
C LEU A 18 -2.11 -4.46 3.49
N ASN A 19 -1.34 -5.35 4.13
CA ASN A 19 -0.35 -6.18 3.43
C ASN A 19 -1.02 -7.06 2.36
N LYS A 20 -2.19 -7.66 2.68
CA LYS A 20 -2.96 -8.47 1.72
C LYS A 20 -3.50 -7.65 0.54
N VAL A 21 -3.69 -6.34 0.70
CA VAL A 21 -4.04 -5.44 -0.41
C VAL A 21 -2.82 -5.22 -1.30
N LEU A 22 -1.66 -4.94 -0.72
CA LEU A 22 -0.41 -4.72 -1.45
C LEU A 22 0.06 -5.97 -2.21
N ASP A 23 -0.12 -7.16 -1.62
CA ASP A 23 0.23 -8.43 -2.25
C ASP A 23 -0.65 -8.77 -3.46
N ARG A 24 -1.90 -8.30 -3.46
CA ARG A 24 -2.85 -8.53 -4.56
C ARG A 24 -2.65 -7.61 -5.76
N ILE A 25 -1.77 -6.62 -5.70
CA ILE A 25 -1.48 -5.78 -6.86
C ILE A 25 -0.88 -6.69 -7.94
N PRO A 26 -1.50 -6.80 -9.14
CA PRO A 26 -1.03 -7.71 -10.18
C PRO A 26 0.39 -7.38 -10.62
N LYS A 27 1.17 -8.40 -11.02
CA LYS A 27 2.58 -8.23 -11.38
C LYS A 27 2.76 -7.21 -12.50
N GLU A 28 1.92 -7.25 -13.56
CA GLU A 28 2.01 -6.29 -14.66
C GLU A 28 1.72 -4.85 -14.24
N ILE A 29 1.00 -4.66 -13.14
CA ILE A 29 0.76 -3.34 -12.54
C ILE A 29 1.95 -2.94 -11.68
N LYS A 30 2.44 -3.83 -10.78
CA LYS A 30 3.64 -3.57 -9.94
C LYS A 30 4.83 -3.11 -10.77
N GLU A 31 5.07 -3.71 -11.94
CA GLU A 31 6.14 -3.31 -12.88
C GLU A 31 6.02 -1.88 -13.43
N ARG A 32 4.87 -1.24 -13.29
CA ARG A 32 4.57 0.11 -13.78
C ARG A 32 4.34 1.11 -12.65
N VAL A 33 4.27 0.63 -11.41
CA VAL A 33 4.04 1.47 -10.24
C VAL A 33 5.32 2.24 -9.93
N GLU A 34 5.23 3.55 -9.99
CA GLU A 34 6.32 4.43 -9.55
C GLU A 34 6.27 4.58 -8.03
N GLU A 35 5.07 4.76 -7.47
CA GLU A 35 4.88 5.06 -6.06
C GLU A 35 3.50 4.60 -5.57
N ILE A 36 3.44 4.15 -4.31
CA ILE A 36 2.20 3.83 -3.60
C ILE A 36 2.08 4.80 -2.42
N PHE A 37 1.05 5.63 -2.45
CA PHE A 37 0.69 6.52 -1.37
C PHE A 37 -0.31 5.84 -0.46
N ILE A 38 0.07 5.61 0.79
CA ILE A 38 -0.83 5.12 1.83
C ILE A 38 -1.11 6.27 2.79
N ILE A 39 -2.37 6.68 2.86
CA ILE A 39 -2.84 7.80 3.67
C ILE A 39 -3.71 7.21 4.77
N ASP A 40 -3.18 7.20 5.99
CA ASP A 40 -3.93 6.75 7.16
C ASP A 40 -4.87 7.85 7.67
N ASP A 41 -6.15 7.53 7.81
CA ASP A 41 -7.19 8.43 8.32
C ASP A 41 -7.25 8.39 9.85
N HIS A 42 -6.10 8.68 10.48
CA HIS A 42 -5.95 8.73 11.93
C HIS A 42 -6.48 7.45 12.63
N SER A 43 -5.99 6.29 12.17
CA SER A 43 -6.32 5.01 12.77
C SER A 43 -5.88 4.96 14.23
N LYS A 44 -6.69 4.32 15.08
CA LYS A 44 -6.38 4.09 16.50
C LYS A 44 -5.65 2.77 16.75
N ASP A 45 -5.44 1.97 15.72
CA ASP A 45 -4.66 0.73 15.76
C ASP A 45 -3.30 0.95 15.10
N ASN A 46 -2.51 -0.13 14.97
CA ASN A 46 -1.16 -0.06 14.44
C ASN A 46 -1.10 -0.03 12.91
N THR A 47 -2.12 0.51 12.21
CA THR A 47 -2.18 0.56 10.74
C THR A 47 -0.94 1.22 10.13
N TYR A 48 -0.48 2.35 10.68
CA TYR A 48 0.73 3.02 10.24
C TYR A 48 1.98 2.12 10.34
N TYR A 49 2.15 1.41 11.46
CA TYR A 49 3.30 0.54 11.69
C TYR A 49 3.28 -0.72 10.82
N ALA A 50 2.10 -1.25 10.49
CA ALA A 50 1.97 -2.40 9.59
C ALA A 50 2.60 -2.14 8.21
N VAL A 51 2.44 -0.93 7.68
CA VAL A 51 3.03 -0.50 6.39
C VAL A 51 4.54 -0.38 6.47
N LEU A 52 5.08 0.13 7.58
CA LEU A 52 6.53 0.28 7.73
C LEU A 52 7.25 -1.07 7.69
N GLY A 53 6.61 -2.14 8.19
CA GLY A 53 7.10 -3.51 8.07
C GLY A 53 7.14 -3.99 6.62
N TYR A 54 6.12 -3.66 5.82
CA TYR A 54 6.05 -4.05 4.40
C TYR A 54 7.16 -3.43 3.55
N LYS A 55 7.63 -2.21 3.90
CA LYS A 55 8.68 -1.52 3.14
C LYS A 55 10.07 -2.17 3.27
N GLN A 56 10.26 -3.06 4.26
CA GLN A 56 11.54 -3.69 4.56
C GLN A 56 11.70 -5.09 3.95
N GLU A 57 10.67 -5.62 3.28
CA GLU A 57 10.72 -6.84 2.47
C GLU A 57 11.07 -6.53 1.00
#